data_AF-A0A520IRZ7-F1
#
_entry.id   AF-A0A520IRZ7-F1
#
_cell.length_a   1.000
_cell.length_b   1.000
_cell.length_c   1.000
_cell.angle_alpha   90.00
_cell.angle_beta   90.00
_cell.angle_gamma   90.00
#
_symmetry.space_group_name_H-M   'P 1'
#
loop_
_entity.id
_entity.type
_entity.pdbx_description
1 polymer ?
#
loop_
_entity_poly.entity_id
_entity_poly.type
_entity_poly.pdbx_seq_one_letter_code
_entity_poly.pdbx_strand_id
1 'polypeptide(L)'
;MKKLVVFDLDGTLAESKAAIDKEMAGLFCDLLGVARVAIISGGAWTQFEKQVIAHLPKHSDLSRLSILPTCGTQFFTYNGDDWKQL
;
A
#
# COMPACT_ATOMS: atom_id res chain seq x y z
N MET A 1 -12.85 15.75 -8.70
CA MET A 1 -12.12 15.14 -7.56
C MET A 1 -11.52 13.81 -8.03
N LYS A 2 -10.24 13.54 -7.75
CA LYS A 2 -9.58 12.28 -8.14
C LYS A 2 -10.08 11.15 -7.23
N LYS A 3 -10.37 9.98 -7.80
CA LYS A 3 -10.96 8.84 -7.07
C LYS A 3 -9.95 7.76 -6.66
N LEU A 4 -8.76 7.79 -7.28
CA LEU A 4 -7.71 6.81 -7.13
C LEU A 4 -6.36 7.52 -7.26
N VAL A 5 -5.43 7.18 -6.37
CA VAL A 5 -4.01 7.56 -6.44
C VAL A 5 -3.20 6.27 -6.54
N VAL A 6 -2.23 6.24 -7.44
CA VAL A 6 -1.37 5.06 -7.65
C VAL A 6 0.08 5.48 -7.43
N PHE A 7 0.80 4.73 -6.62
CA PHE A 7 2.21 4.95 -6.32
C PHE A 7 3.05 3.76 -6.78
N ASP A 8 4.26 4.05 -7.23
CA ASP A 8 5.34 3.07 -7.11
C ASP A 8 5.77 2.93 -5.64
N LEU A 9 6.48 1.86 -5.30
CA LEU A 9 6.98 1.64 -3.94
C LEU A 9 8.39 2.22 -3.77
N ASP A 10 9.36 1.62 -4.45
CA ASP A 10 10.79 1.87 -4.23
C ASP A 10 11.21 3.22 -4.85
N GLY A 11 11.82 4.10 -4.05
CA GLY A 11 12.20 5.44 -4.48
C GLY A 11 11.02 6.41 -4.61
N THR A 12 9.82 6.01 -4.21
CA THR A 12 8.61 6.86 -4.19
C THR A 12 7.98 6.94 -2.80
N LEU A 13 7.50 5.81 -2.26
CA LEU A 13 6.92 5.75 -0.91
C LEU A 13 7.98 5.45 0.15
N ALA A 14 9.01 4.70 -0.21
CA ALA A 14 10.13 4.37 0.66
C ALA A 14 11.44 4.49 -0.10
N GLU A 15 12.55 4.61 0.61
CA GLU A 15 13.86 4.33 0.02
C GLU A 15 13.90 2.90 -0.53
N SER A 16 14.77 2.65 -1.51
CA SER A 16 14.81 1.34 -2.18
C SER A 16 15.01 0.21 -1.18
N LYS A 17 14.04 -0.69 -1.14
CA LYS A 17 13.93 -1.87 -0.27
C LYS A 17 13.85 -1.57 1.24
N ALA A 18 13.60 -0.32 1.62
CA ALA A 18 13.38 0.08 3.00
C ALA A 18 11.88 0.12 3.35
N ALA A 19 11.57 0.12 4.65
CA ALA A 19 10.22 0.39 5.11
C ALA A 19 9.88 1.88 4.98
N ILE A 20 8.59 2.19 4.82
CA ILE A 20 8.11 3.57 4.93
C ILE A 20 8.41 4.10 6.33
N ASP A 21 8.78 5.37 6.42
CA ASP A 21 8.97 6.01 7.71
C ASP A 21 7.63 6.36 8.39
N LYS A 22 7.71 6.87 9.62
CA LYS A 22 6.54 7.20 10.43
C LYS A 22 5.72 8.35 9.86
N GLU A 23 6.36 9.33 9.24
CA GLU A 23 5.68 10.48 8.66
C GLU A 23 4.88 10.03 7.44
N MET A 24 5.52 9.28 6.54
CA MET A 24 4.90 8.71 5.35
C MET A 24 3.74 7.78 5.72
N ALA A 25 3.90 6.92 6.73
CA ALA A 25 2.82 6.05 7.20
C ALA A 25 1.59 6.83 7.68
N GLY A 26 1.80 7.96 8.37
CA GLY A 26 0.72 8.86 8.80
C GLY A 26 0.01 9.52 7.62
N LEU A 27 0.77 10.12 6.70
CA LEU A 27 0.21 10.76 5.50
C LEU A 27 -0.55 9.76 4.62
N PHE A 28 -0.03 8.54 4.50
CA PHE A 28 -0.67 7.48 3.73
C PHE A 28 -1.99 7.03 4.37
N CYS A 29 -2.04 6.93 5.70
CA CYS A 29 -3.26 6.68 6.46
C CYS A 29 -4.33 7.77 6.21
N ASP A 30 -3.94 9.04 6.30
CA ASP A 30 -4.85 10.16 6.04
C ASP A 30 -5.38 10.14 4.60
N LEU A 31 -4.53 9.82 3.63
CA LEU A 31 -4.91 9.70 2.22
C LEU A 31 -5.93 8.58 1.98
N LEU A 32 -5.75 7.41 2.63
CA LEU A 32 -6.72 6.32 2.58
C LEU A 32 -8.09 6.77 3.11
N GLY A 33 -8.16 7.72 4.05
CA GLY A 33 -9.42 8.27 4.54
C GLY A 33 -10.24 9.03 3.48
N VAL A 34 -9.60 9.55 2.43
CA VAL A 34 -10.24 10.44 1.44
C VAL A 34 -10.20 9.91 0.00
N ALA A 35 -9.34 8.94 -0.30
CA ALA A 35 -9.18 8.37 -1.64
C ALA A 35 -8.88 6.87 -1.60
N ARG A 36 -9.13 6.17 -2.72
CA ARG A 36 -8.55 4.83 -2.92
C ARG A 36 -7.09 4.98 -3.31
N VAL A 37 -6.25 4.09 -2.80
CA VAL A 37 -4.81 4.09 -3.08
C VAL A 37 -4.41 2.72 -3.60
N ALA A 38 -3.57 2.70 -4.63
CA ALA A 38 -2.92 1.50 -5.11
C ALA A 38 -1.40 1.64 -5.05
N ILE A 39 -0.70 0.58 -4.66
CA ILE A 39 0.76 0.51 -4.73
C ILE A 39 1.13 -0.59 -5.71
N ILE A 40 1.94 -0.26 -6.70
CA ILE A 40 2.48 -1.20 -7.69
C ILE A 40 4.01 -1.21 -7.60
N SER A 41 4.63 -2.38 -7.69
CA SER A 41 6.09 -2.52 -7.76
C SER A 41 6.46 -3.88 -8.33
N GLY A 42 7.71 -4.03 -8.78
CA GLY A 42 8.29 -5.32 -9.15
C GLY A 42 8.52 -6.27 -7.97
N GLY A 43 8.39 -5.79 -6.73
CA GLY A 43 8.50 -6.58 -5.51
C GLY A 43 7.44 -7.68 -5.38
N ALA A 44 7.74 -8.72 -4.60
CA ALA A 44 6.77 -9.75 -4.21
C ALA A 44 5.87 -9.26 -3.08
N TRP A 45 4.73 -9.93 -2.84
CA TRP A 45 3.80 -9.63 -1.73
C TRP A 45 4.49 -9.36 -0.38
N THR A 46 5.46 -10.20 -0.01
CA THR A 46 6.21 -10.09 1.25
C THR A 46 6.99 -8.79 1.40
N GLN A 47 7.34 -8.13 0.29
CA GLN A 47 7.94 -6.80 0.30
C GLN A 47 6.95 -5.76 0.78
N PHE A 48 5.72 -5.76 0.25
CA PHE A 48 4.67 -4.83 0.64
C PHE A 48 4.23 -5.04 2.09
N GLU A 49 4.13 -6.30 2.51
CA GLU A 49 3.85 -6.63 3.92
C GLU A 49 4.87 -5.99 4.85
N LYS A 50 6.15 -6.19 4.58
CA LYS A 50 7.24 -5.71 5.42
C LYS A 50 7.44 -4.21 5.33
N GLN A 51 7.35 -3.62 4.15
CA GLN A 51 7.73 -2.23 3.95
C GLN A 51 6.59 -1.24 4.17
N VAL A 52 5.34 -1.65 3.92
CA VAL A 52 4.18 -0.75 3.99
C VAL A 52 3.19 -1.24 5.04
N ILE A 53 2.59 -2.41 4.83
CA ILE A 53 1.41 -2.86 5.58
C ILE A 53 1.71 -2.96 7.08
N ALA A 54 2.86 -3.53 7.46
CA ALA A 54 3.28 -3.67 8.85
C ALA A 54 3.52 -2.34 9.58
N HIS A 55 3.69 -1.24 8.84
CA HIS A 55 4.02 0.08 9.38
C HIS A 55 2.82 1.04 9.39
N LEU A 56 1.71 0.68 8.73
CA LEU A 56 0.51 1.50 8.73
C LEU A 56 -0.12 1.55 10.13
N PRO A 57 -0.63 2.73 10.56
CA PRO A 57 -1.41 2.83 11.78
C PRO A 57 -2.60 1.86 11.78
N LYS A 58 -2.93 1.27 12.93
CA LYS A 58 -4.01 0.26 13.06
C LYS A 58 -5.40 0.75 12.63
N HIS A 59 -5.61 2.06 12.59
CA HIS A 59 -6.87 2.69 12.19
C HIS A 59 -6.92 3.04 10.70
N SER A 60 -5.90 2.68 9.92
CA SER A 60 -5.88 2.88 8.47
C SER A 60 -7.01 2.08 7.80
N ASP A 61 -7.76 2.70 6.89
CA ASP A 61 -8.81 2.02 6.14
C ASP A 61 -8.20 1.19 4.99
N LEU A 62 -7.73 -0.01 5.33
CA LEU A 62 -7.10 -0.94 4.38
C LEU A 62 -8.05 -1.39 3.26
N SER A 63 -9.38 -1.29 3.43
CA SER A 63 -10.35 -1.62 2.38
C SER A 63 -10.23 -0.74 1.14
N ARG A 64 -9.53 0.40 1.26
CA ARG A 64 -9.23 1.35 0.18
C ARG A 64 -7.84 1.18 -0.40
N LEU A 65 -7.05 0.25 0.13
CA LEU A 65 -5.71 -0.07 -0.34
C LEU A 65 -5.74 -1.26 -1.28
N SER A 66 -5.09 -1.09 -2.42
CA SER A 66 -4.88 -2.10 -3.45
C SER A 66 -3.40 -2.35 -3.62
N ILE A 67 -2.97 -3.61 -3.64
CA ILE A 67 -1.56 -3.95 -3.76
C ILE A 67 -1.37 -4.75 -5.05
N LEU A 68 -0.42 -4.31 -5.87
CA LEU A 68 -0.10 -4.88 -7.18
C LEU A 68 1.36 -5.32 -7.24
N PRO A 69 1.71 -6.48 -6.66
CA PRO A 69 3.07 -7.02 -6.72
C PRO A 69 3.45 -7.45 -8.14
N THR A 70 4.74 -7.76 -8.30
CA THR A 70 5.28 -8.39 -9.51
C THR A 70 4.85 -7.66 -10.79
N CYS A 71 4.96 -6.33 -10.76
CA CYS A 71 4.55 -5.41 -11.84
C CYS A 71 3.07 -5.55 -12.24
N GLY A 72 2.19 -5.83 -11.27
CA GLY A 72 0.75 -5.94 -11.47
C GLY A 72 0.27 -7.28 -12.04
N THR A 73 1.13 -8.30 -12.09
CA THR A 73 0.72 -9.67 -12.45
C THR A 73 -0.03 -10.36 -11.32
N GLN A 74 0.03 -9.82 -10.10
CA GLN A 74 -0.80 -10.20 -8.97
C GLN A 74 -1.58 -8.99 -8.48
N PHE A 75 -2.77 -9.23 -7.92
CA PHE A 75 -3.62 -8.19 -7.37
C PHE A 75 -4.19 -8.62 -6.02
N PHE A 76 -3.96 -7.82 -4.99
CA PHE A 76 -4.42 -8.07 -3.64
C PHE A 76 -5.33 -6.95 -3.15
N THR A 77 -6.41 -7.33 -2.49
CA THR A 77 -7.37 -6.42 -1.86
C THR A 77 -7.66 -6.88 -0.42
N TYR A 78 -7.98 -5.94 0.46
CA TYR A 78 -8.35 -6.24 1.83
C TYR A 78 -9.87 -6.33 1.98
N ASN A 79 -10.37 -7.44 2.55
CA ASN A 79 -11.81 -7.68 2.67
C ASN A 79 -12.42 -7.26 4.02
N GLY A 80 -11.62 -6.69 4.92
CA GLY A 80 -12.01 -6.31 6.28
C GLY A 80 -11.35 -7.17 7.36
N ASP A 81 -10.97 -8.40 7.03
CA ASP A 81 -10.29 -9.33 7.94
C ASP A 81 -8.90 -9.71 7.42
N ASP A 82 -8.80 -10.03 6.13
CA ASP A 82 -7.57 -10.55 5.52
C ASP A 82 -7.35 -10.02 4.09
N TRP A 83 -6.12 -10.19 3.61
CA TRP A 83 -5.72 -9.91 2.25
C TRP A 83 -6.08 -11.08 1.33
N LYS A 84 -6.82 -10.76 0.27
CA LYS A 84 -7.23 -11.72 -0.75
C LYS A 84 -6.53 -11.40 -2.06
N GLN A 85 -5.82 -12.41 -2.60
CA GLN A 85 -5.37 -12.39 -3.97
C GLN A 85 -6.54 -12.66 -4.91
N LEU A 86 -6.69 -11.83 -5.95
CA LEU A 86 -7.70 -11.95 -7.00
C LEU A 86 -7.09 -12.45 -8.31
#